data_AF-A0A2N3U8F2-F1
#
_entry.id   AF-A0A2N3U8F2-F1
#
_cell.length_a   1.000
_cell.length_b   1.000
_cell.length_c   1.000
_cell.angle_alpha   90.00
_cell.angle_beta   90.00
_cell.angle_gamma   90.00
#
_symmetry.space_group_name_H-M   'P 1'
#
loop_
_entity.id
_entity.type
_entity.pdbx_description
1 polymer ?
#
loop_
_entity_poly.entity_id
_entity_poly.type
_entity_poly.pdbx_seq_one_letter_code
_entity_poly.pdbx_strand_id
1 'polypeptide(L)'
;MKNDFKLSDIPKRNIYEVPDKYFDRLPAQIMERAAGAGYSSPAPWYAAWKPFKLAMAPLVLLLVAGIVYFSQLRLEKEEPAVILATVADEAIMDYLSTYAVLESSDFSDISSLSKPETTAEFLNVSSKAAEEELEYYQLDTIDY
;
A
#
# COMPACT_ATOMS: atom_id res chain seq x y z
N MET A 1 22.72 -49.48 70.50
CA MET A 1 21.27 -49.78 70.44
C MET A 1 20.67 -48.90 69.38
N LYS A 2 20.16 -49.46 68.28
CA LYS A 2 19.47 -48.70 67.23
C LYS A 2 17.99 -48.66 67.63
N ASN A 3 17.43 -47.46 67.77
CA ASN A 3 16.02 -47.30 68.11
C ASN A 3 15.19 -47.51 66.85
N ASP A 4 14.38 -48.57 66.82
CA ASP A 4 13.47 -48.89 65.72
C ASP A 4 12.26 -47.95 65.75
N PHE A 5 12.43 -46.72 65.27
CA PHE A 5 11.35 -45.75 65.13
C PHE A 5 10.46 -46.15 63.95
N LYS A 6 9.21 -46.56 64.22
CA LYS A 6 8.25 -46.92 63.17
C LYS A 6 7.46 -45.68 62.76
N LEU A 7 7.24 -45.51 61.45
CA LEU A 7 6.45 -44.41 60.89
C LEU A 7 5.01 -44.36 61.43
N SER A 8 4.52 -45.47 61.98
CA SER A 8 3.22 -45.56 62.68
C SER A 8 3.17 -44.79 63.99
N ASP A 9 4.32 -44.50 64.61
CA ASP A 9 4.41 -43.86 65.93
C ASP A 9 4.31 -42.34 65.83
N ILE A 10 4.25 -41.80 64.60
CA ILE A 10 3.99 -40.39 64.33
C ILE A 10 2.49 -40.13 64.48
N PRO A 11 2.08 -39.17 65.34
CA PRO A 11 0.68 -38.86 65.55
C PRO A 11 0.07 -38.30 64.25
N LYS A 12 -0.91 -39.02 63.69
CA LYS A 12 -1.66 -38.58 62.50
C LYS A 12 -2.58 -37.43 62.90
N ARG A 13 -2.04 -36.21 62.89
CA ARG A 13 -2.83 -34.99 63.08
C ARG A 13 -3.41 -34.58 61.72
N ASN A 14 -4.73 -34.46 61.63
CA ASN A 14 -5.36 -33.87 60.47
C ASN A 14 -5.24 -32.35 60.60
N ILE A 15 -4.28 -31.75 59.90
CA ILE A 15 -3.99 -30.31 59.97
C ILE A 15 -5.00 -29.52 59.11
N TYR A 16 -5.77 -30.22 58.27
CA TYR A 16 -6.73 -29.61 57.36
C TYR A 16 -8.13 -29.68 57.96
N GLU A 17 -8.65 -28.51 58.32
CA GLU A 17 -10.05 -28.34 58.67
C GLU A 17 -10.81 -27.94 57.40
N VAL A 18 -11.78 -28.76 56.99
CA VAL A 18 -12.66 -28.44 55.87
C VAL A 18 -13.96 -27.86 56.38
N PRO A 19 -14.53 -26.86 55.70
CA PRO A 19 -15.86 -26.36 56.04
C PRO A 19 -16.93 -27.45 55.98
N ASP A 20 -17.96 -27.31 56.80
CA ASP A 20 -19.11 -28.22 56.78
C ASP A 20 -19.70 -28.36 55.38
N LYS A 21 -19.94 -29.61 54.97
CA LYS A 21 -20.53 -29.98 53.67
C LYS A 21 -19.67 -29.62 52.45
N TYR A 22 -18.37 -29.35 52.62
CA TYR A 22 -17.45 -29.07 51.51
C TYR A 22 -17.45 -30.18 50.47
N PHE A 23 -17.25 -31.44 50.92
CA PHE A 23 -17.23 -32.59 50.02
C PHE A 23 -18.62 -32.97 49.48
N ASP A 24 -19.71 -32.58 50.16
CA ASP A 24 -21.08 -32.83 49.69
C ASP A 24 -21.46 -31.93 48.50
N ARG A 25 -20.93 -30.69 48.47
CA ARG A 25 -21.21 -29.71 47.41
C ARG A 25 -20.27 -29.82 46.21
N LEU A 26 -19.11 -30.45 46.41
CA LEU A 26 -18.05 -30.56 45.42
C LEU A 26 -18.50 -31.30 44.13
N PRO A 27 -19.24 -32.44 44.20
CA PRO A 27 -19.75 -33.09 42.99
C PRO A 27 -20.64 -32.17 42.15
N ALA A 28 -21.55 -31.43 42.79
CA ALA A 28 -22.44 -30.50 42.09
C ALA A 28 -21.65 -29.37 41.40
N GLN A 29 -20.65 -28.79 42.08
CA GLN A 29 -19.80 -27.75 41.51
C GLN A 29 -18.95 -28.25 40.33
N ILE A 30 -18.45 -29.49 40.41
CA ILE A 30 -17.68 -30.09 39.31
C ILE A 30 -18.59 -30.35 38.11
N MET A 31 -19.80 -30.88 38.34
CA MET A 31 -20.77 -31.10 37.27
C MET A 31 -21.21 -29.81 36.59
N GLU A 32 -21.44 -28.74 37.36
CA GLU A 32 -21.78 -27.42 36.82
C GLU A 32 -20.65 -26.88 35.93
N ARG A 33 -19.40 -27.00 36.38
CA ARG A 33 -18.22 -26.57 35.59
C ARG A 33 -17.99 -27.44 34.36
N ALA A 34 -18.19 -28.75 34.47
CA ALA A 34 -18.01 -29.68 33.35
C ALA A 34 -19.13 -29.54 32.31
N ALA A 35 -20.37 -29.28 32.73
CA ALA A 35 -21.50 -29.06 31.84
C ALA A 35 -21.41 -27.69 31.13
N GLY A 36 -20.93 -26.65 31.81
CA GLY A 36 -20.67 -25.33 31.22
C GLY A 36 -19.40 -25.26 30.34
N ALA A 37 -18.49 -26.22 30.48
CA ALA A 37 -17.29 -26.36 29.65
C ALA A 37 -17.55 -27.10 28.32
N GLY A 38 -18.82 -27.30 27.94
CA GLY A 38 -19.15 -27.60 26.55
C GLY A 38 -18.53 -26.53 25.67
N TYR A 39 -17.55 -26.92 24.86
CA TYR A 39 -16.81 -26.07 23.93
C TYR A 39 -17.74 -24.97 23.43
N SER A 40 -17.46 -23.73 23.83
CA SER A 40 -18.09 -22.55 23.25
C SER A 40 -17.74 -22.59 21.77
N SER A 41 -18.56 -23.28 21.00
CA SER A 41 -18.40 -23.39 19.57
C SER A 41 -18.55 -21.96 19.09
N PRO A 42 -17.49 -21.35 18.52
CA PRO A 42 -17.61 -19.99 18.04
C PRO A 42 -18.79 -19.98 17.07
N ALA A 43 -19.68 -19.01 17.27
CA ALA A 43 -20.94 -18.92 16.54
C ALA A 43 -20.69 -19.16 15.03
N PRO A 44 -21.58 -19.91 14.34
CA PRO A 44 -21.30 -20.52 13.04
C PRO A 44 -20.87 -19.53 11.95
N TRP A 45 -21.25 -18.26 12.08
CA TRP A 45 -20.81 -17.18 11.19
C TRP A 45 -19.30 -16.90 11.28
N TYR A 46 -18.67 -17.00 12.46
CA TYR A 46 -17.23 -16.78 12.65
C TYR A 46 -16.39 -17.93 12.08
N ALA A 47 -16.92 -19.16 12.11
CA ALA A 47 -16.28 -20.34 11.52
C ALA A 47 -16.28 -20.27 9.98
N ALA A 48 -17.36 -19.77 9.38
CA ALA A 48 -17.47 -19.56 7.93
C ALA A 48 -16.50 -18.49 7.38
N TRP A 49 -16.04 -17.55 8.22
CA TRP A 49 -15.13 -16.47 7.81
C TRP A 49 -13.64 -16.83 7.99
N LYS A 50 -13.32 -17.95 8.64
CA LYS A 50 -11.93 -18.42 8.79
C LYS A 50 -11.20 -18.64 7.46
N PRO A 51 -11.77 -19.31 6.44
CA PRO A 51 -11.07 -19.47 5.16
C PRO A 51 -10.91 -18.14 4.41
N PHE A 52 -11.81 -17.18 4.62
CA PHE A 52 -11.71 -15.86 4.00
C PHE A 52 -10.51 -15.06 4.51
N LYS A 53 -10.15 -15.18 5.81
CA LYS A 53 -9.00 -14.43 6.36
C LYS A 53 -7.67 -14.77 5.68
N LEU A 54 -7.50 -16.01 5.22
CA LEU A 54 -6.25 -16.45 4.57
C LEU A 54 -6.19 -16.02 3.10
N ALA A 55 -7.34 -15.88 2.44
CA ALA A 55 -7.43 -15.38 1.06
C ALA A 55 -7.44 -13.85 0.94
N MET A 56 -7.70 -13.12 2.03
CA MET A 56 -7.70 -11.64 2.04
C MET A 56 -6.29 -11.04 2.01
N ALA A 57 -5.28 -11.72 2.55
CA ALA A 57 -3.91 -11.19 2.59
C ALA A 57 -3.33 -10.83 1.20
N PRO A 58 -3.36 -11.72 0.19
CA PRO A 58 -2.86 -11.37 -1.15
C PRO A 58 -3.75 -10.33 -1.85
N LEU A 59 -5.06 -10.34 -1.59
CA LEU A 59 -6.01 -9.41 -2.20
C LEU A 59 -5.81 -7.99 -1.67
N VAL A 60 -5.59 -7.83 -0.36
CA VAL A 60 -5.27 -6.54 0.26
C VAL A 60 -3.91 -6.04 -0.23
N LEU A 61 -2.92 -6.92 -0.38
CA LEU A 61 -1.61 -6.55 -0.92
C LEU A 61 -1.72 -6.06 -2.37
N LEU A 62 -2.47 -6.76 -3.23
CA LEU A 62 -2.74 -6.33 -4.61
C LEU A 62 -3.52 -5.02 -4.65
N LEU A 63 -4.49 -4.82 -3.76
CA LEU A 63 -5.26 -3.58 -3.69
C LEU A 63 -4.37 -2.40 -3.31
N VAL A 64 -3.54 -2.55 -2.28
CA VAL A 64 -2.58 -1.50 -1.86
C VAL A 64 -1.55 -1.23 -2.96
N ALA A 65 -0.97 -2.28 -3.56
CA ALA A 65 -0.04 -2.13 -4.67
C ALA A 65 -0.69 -1.45 -5.88
N GLY A 66 -1.95 -1.77 -6.19
CA GLY A 66 -2.74 -1.14 -7.24
C GLY A 66 -3.03 0.33 -6.96
N ILE A 67 -3.36 0.70 -5.71
CA ILE A 67 -3.52 2.11 -5.31
C ILE A 67 -2.20 2.87 -5.44
N VAL A 68 -1.08 2.30 -4.97
CA VAL A 68 0.24 2.93 -5.07
C VAL A 68 0.63 3.11 -6.54
N TYR A 69 0.49 2.08 -7.37
CA TYR A 69 0.75 2.14 -8.80
C TYR A 69 -0.12 3.22 -9.47
N PHE A 70 -1.43 3.22 -9.20
CA PHE A 70 -2.34 4.21 -9.77
C PHE A 70 -2.07 5.64 -9.28
N SER A 71 -1.62 5.81 -8.03
CA SER A 71 -1.20 7.11 -7.50
C SER A 71 0.08 7.62 -8.16
N GLN A 72 1.02 6.73 -8.50
CA GLN A 72 2.22 7.08 -9.25
C GLN A 72 1.89 7.43 -10.71
N LEU A 73 0.94 6.74 -11.35
CA LEU A 73 0.45 7.11 -12.68
C LEU A 73 -0.28 8.47 -12.69
N ARG A 74 -0.87 8.89 -11.57
CA ARG A 74 -1.42 10.24 -11.40
C ARG A 74 -0.39 11.30 -11.03
N LEU A 75 0.86 10.92 -10.76
CA LEU A 75 1.96 11.86 -10.56
C LEU A 75 2.57 12.34 -11.88
N GLU A 76 2.15 11.76 -13.01
CA GLU A 76 2.36 12.38 -14.31
C GLU A 76 1.29 13.45 -14.51
N LYS A 77 1.76 14.70 -14.64
CA LYS A 77 1.06 15.89 -15.13
C LYS A 77 0.50 16.84 -14.07
N GLU A 78 1.41 17.59 -13.47
CA GLU A 78 1.48 19.00 -13.84
C GLU A 78 2.93 19.26 -14.30
N GLU A 79 3.19 19.12 -15.60
CA GLU A 79 4.14 20.09 -16.14
C GLU A 79 3.47 21.43 -15.81
N PRO A 80 4.09 22.31 -15.01
CA PRO A 80 3.69 23.68 -15.11
C PRO A 80 3.89 23.97 -16.59
N ALA A 81 2.80 24.13 -17.33
CA ALA A 81 2.83 25.01 -18.48
C ALA A 81 3.21 26.33 -17.82
N VAL A 82 4.52 26.54 -17.64
CA VAL A 82 5.10 27.74 -17.10
C VAL A 82 4.61 28.75 -18.10
N ILE A 83 3.58 29.49 -17.71
CA ILE A 83 3.15 30.65 -18.45
C ILE A 83 4.32 31.61 -18.20
N LEU A 84 5.37 31.47 -19.01
CA LEU A 84 6.58 32.30 -18.97
C LEU A 84 6.19 33.78 -19.08
N ALA A 85 5.02 34.06 -19.69
CA ALA A 85 4.40 35.37 -19.76
C ALA A 85 3.81 35.89 -18.43
N THR A 86 3.69 35.06 -17.39
CA THR A 86 3.20 35.45 -16.05
C THR A 86 4.29 35.39 -14.98
N VAL A 87 5.49 34.93 -15.33
CA VAL A 87 6.62 34.97 -14.41
C VAL A 87 7.00 36.44 -14.20
N ALA A 88 7.03 36.88 -12.94
CA ALA A 88 7.44 38.23 -12.60
C ALA A 88 8.92 38.44 -12.96
N ASP A 89 9.26 39.63 -13.47
CA ASP A 89 10.64 39.98 -13.88
C ASP A 89 11.66 39.74 -12.76
N GLU A 90 11.26 39.90 -11.51
CA GLU A 90 12.10 39.61 -10.33
C GLU A 90 12.47 38.13 -10.22
N ALA A 91 11.53 37.22 -10.50
CA ALA A 91 11.79 35.78 -10.49
C ALA A 91 12.66 35.34 -11.68
N ILE A 92 12.55 36.04 -12.81
CA ILE A 92 13.44 35.82 -13.97
C ILE A 92 14.88 36.22 -13.59
N MET A 93 15.05 37.38 -12.95
CA MET A 93 16.37 37.85 -12.53
C MET A 93 16.99 36.96 -11.46
N ASP A 94 16.19 36.50 -10.50
CA ASP A 94 16.64 35.56 -9.46
C ASP A 94 17.13 34.23 -10.07
N TYR A 95 16.33 33.65 -10.98
CA TYR A 95 16.70 32.43 -11.69
C TYR A 95 17.97 32.60 -12.51
N LEU A 96 18.09 33.69 -13.28
CA LEU A 96 19.28 33.98 -14.08
C LEU A 96 20.52 34.19 -13.19
N SER A 97 20.37 34.83 -12.03
CA SER A 97 21.48 35.05 -11.11
C SER A 97 21.94 33.78 -10.39
N THR A 98 21.01 32.88 -10.09
CA THR A 98 21.27 31.67 -9.29
C THR A 98 21.68 30.49 -10.15
N TYR A 99 21.10 30.33 -11.34
CA TYR A 99 21.23 29.11 -12.14
C TYR A 99 21.83 29.33 -13.53
N ALA A 100 21.73 30.53 -14.11
CA ALA A 100 22.30 30.80 -15.43
C ALA A 100 23.78 31.23 -15.34
N VAL A 101 24.63 30.29 -14.91
CA VAL A 101 26.09 30.42 -15.09
C VAL A 101 26.39 30.09 -16.55
N LEU A 102 26.54 31.12 -17.37
CA LEU A 102 26.88 30.98 -18.79
C LEU A 102 28.34 30.57 -18.91
N GLU A 103 28.60 29.33 -19.35
CA GLU A 103 29.95 28.86 -19.63
C GLU A 103 30.31 29.15 -21.09
N SER A 104 31.60 29.35 -21.38
CA SER A 104 32.06 29.63 -22.76
C SER A 104 31.75 28.50 -23.74
N SER A 105 31.51 27.27 -23.24
CA SER A 105 31.07 26.12 -24.01
C SER A 105 29.65 26.24 -24.54
N ASP A 106 28.73 26.86 -23.79
CA ASP A 106 27.32 26.95 -24.17
C ASP A 106 27.11 27.81 -25.42
N PHE A 107 28.01 28.78 -25.66
CA PHE A 107 28.00 29.62 -26.86
C PHE A 107 28.48 28.89 -28.11
N SER A 108 29.18 27.76 -27.97
CA SER A 108 29.63 26.97 -29.12
C SER A 108 28.49 26.28 -29.86
N ASP A 109 27.40 25.96 -29.15
CA ASP A 109 26.19 25.37 -29.72
C ASP A 109 25.33 26.40 -30.46
N ILE A 110 25.38 27.69 -30.08
CA ILE A 110 24.67 28.77 -30.78
C ILE A 110 25.20 28.93 -32.22
N SER A 111 26.51 28.78 -32.42
CA SER A 111 27.11 28.73 -33.77
C SER A 111 26.63 27.55 -34.61
N SER A 112 26.16 26.46 -33.99
CA SER A 112 25.58 25.31 -34.69
C SER A 112 24.12 25.55 -35.12
N LEU A 113 23.35 26.32 -34.33
CA LEU A 113 21.95 26.69 -34.62
C LEU A 113 21.82 27.70 -35.76
N SER A 114 22.87 28.47 -36.06
CA SER A 114 22.90 29.38 -37.22
C SER A 114 23.01 28.65 -38.56
N LYS A 115 23.13 27.31 -38.56
CA LYS A 115 23.06 26.51 -39.78
C LYS A 115 21.59 26.28 -40.12
N PRO A 116 21.12 26.70 -41.30
CA PRO A 116 19.77 26.39 -41.79
C PRO A 116 19.70 24.90 -42.20
N GLU A 117 19.84 24.00 -41.25
CA GLU A 117 19.66 22.54 -41.41
C GLU A 117 18.22 22.10 -41.12
N THR A 118 17.28 23.04 -41.00
CA THR A 118 15.88 22.74 -41.35
C THR A 118 15.78 22.84 -42.86
N THR A 119 16.15 21.75 -43.52
CA THR A 119 16.01 21.59 -44.96
C THR A 119 14.60 21.96 -45.39
N ALA A 120 14.47 22.68 -46.51
CA ALA A 120 13.20 23.06 -47.12
C ALA A 120 12.29 21.85 -47.46
N GLU A 121 12.77 20.63 -47.24
CA GLU A 121 12.06 19.37 -47.35
C GLU A 121 10.99 19.20 -46.25
N PHE A 122 11.21 19.72 -45.03
CA PHE A 122 10.21 19.68 -43.94
C PHE A 122 9.02 20.63 -44.16
N LEU A 123 9.19 21.66 -44.99
CA LEU A 123 8.13 22.64 -45.30
C LEU A 123 7.39 22.33 -46.61
N ASN A 124 7.86 21.38 -47.40
CA ASN A 124 7.27 21.05 -48.70
C ASN A 124 6.29 19.87 -48.58
N VAL A 125 5.28 20.01 -47.73
CA VAL A 125 4.13 19.09 -47.75
C VAL A 125 3.29 19.48 -48.97
N SER A 126 3.38 18.68 -50.04
CA SER A 126 2.50 18.85 -51.20
C SER A 126 1.05 18.56 -50.80
N SER A 127 0.08 19.26 -51.39
CA SER A 127 -1.36 19.04 -51.12
C SER A 127 -1.75 17.58 -51.27
N LYS A 128 -1.16 16.88 -52.25
CA LYS A 128 -1.38 15.46 -52.49
C LYS A 128 -0.90 14.56 -51.34
N ALA A 129 0.28 14.86 -50.77
CA ALA A 129 0.82 14.10 -49.64
C ALA A 129 0.00 14.34 -48.36
N ALA A 130 -0.55 15.55 -48.18
CA ALA A 130 -1.46 15.84 -47.08
C ALA A 130 -2.81 15.12 -47.22
N GLU A 131 -3.35 15.01 -48.45
CA GLU A 131 -4.60 14.28 -48.72
C GLU A 131 -4.45 12.77 -48.49
N GLU A 132 -3.29 12.17 -48.81
CA GLU A 132 -3.02 10.75 -48.60
C GLU A 132 -2.94 10.38 -47.10
N GLU A 133 -2.34 11.25 -46.27
CA GLU A 133 -2.34 11.09 -44.81
C GLU A 133 -3.74 11.25 -44.20
N LEU A 134 -4.57 12.14 -44.76
CA LEU A 134 -5.94 12.34 -44.31
C LEU A 134 -6.87 11.17 -44.69
N GLU A 135 -6.58 10.43 -45.76
CA GLU A 135 -7.36 9.26 -46.16
C GLU A 135 -7.28 8.12 -45.11
N TYR A 136 -6.18 8.08 -44.34
CA TYR A 136 -6.03 7.14 -43.22
C TYR A 136 -6.96 7.46 -42.04
N TYR A 137 -7.34 8.72 -41.89
CA TYR A 137 -8.30 9.18 -40.89
C TYR A 137 -9.65 9.40 -41.58
N GLN A 138 -10.51 8.38 -41.58
CA GLN A 138 -11.90 8.48 -42.09
C GLN A 138 -12.72 9.47 -41.25
N LEU A 139 -12.59 10.76 -41.57
CA LEU A 139 -13.33 11.87 -40.95
C LEU A 139 -14.82 11.87 -41.34
N ASP A 140 -15.23 11.00 -42.26
CA ASP A 140 -16.59 10.88 -42.80
C ASP A 140 -17.59 10.18 -41.84
N THR A 141 -17.17 9.86 -40.61
CA THR A 141 -18.04 9.27 -39.57
C THR A 141 -18.29 10.18 -38.37
N ILE A 142 -17.84 11.43 -38.43
CA ILE A 142 -18.11 12.42 -37.38
C ILE A 142 -19.45 13.09 -37.70
N ASP A 143 -20.54 12.46 -37.26
CA ASP A 143 -21.87 13.07 -37.19
C ASP A 143 -21.82 14.25 -36.20
N TYR A 144 -22.26 15.44 -36.66
CA TYR A 144 -22.39 16.66 -35.83
C TYR A 144 -23.70 16.68 -35.05
#